data_AF-A0A958WGM9-F1
#
_entry.id   AF-A0A958WGM9-F1
#
_cell.length_a   1.000
_cell.length_b   1.000
_cell.length_c   1.000
_cell.angle_alpha   90.00
_cell.angle_beta   90.00
_cell.angle_gamma   90.00
#
_symmetry.space_group_name_H-M   'P 1'
#
loop_
_entity.id
_entity.type
_entity.pdbx_description
1 polymer ?
#
loop_
_entity_poly.entity_id
_entity_poly.type
_entity_poly.pdbx_seq_one_letter_code
_entity_poly.pdbx_strand_id
1 'polypeptide(L)' 'MKTKECPSCAMEVDPKSKVCPICGYEFAEYGTGLKWVAILLIVLILLYFIF' A
#
# COMPACT_ATOMS: atom_id res chain seq x y z
N MET A 1 0.39 9.52 -19.68
CA MET A 1 -0.35 8.74 -18.66
C MET A 1 0.67 7.98 -17.83
N LYS A 2 0.51 7.90 -16.50
CA LYS A 2 1.44 7.16 -15.64
C LYS A 2 0.91 5.74 -15.48
N THR A 3 1.55 4.75 -16.08
CA THR A 3 1.25 3.31 -15.94
C THR A 3 2.16 2.71 -14.85
N LYS A 4 1.72 1.62 -14.21
CA LYS A 4 2.58 0.79 -13.33
C LYS A 4 2.72 -0.59 -13.95
N GLU A 5 3.86 -1.22 -13.75
CA GLU A 5 4.08 -2.60 -14.19
C GLU A 5 3.55 -3.57 -13.13
N CYS A 6 2.81 -4.61 -13.56
CA CYS A 6 2.37 -5.65 -12.66
C CYS A 6 3.56 -6.56 -12.28
N PRO A 7 3.88 -6.75 -10.99
CA PRO A 7 5.04 -7.54 -10.57
C PRO A 7 4.91 -9.04 -10.87
N SER A 8 3.70 -9.52 -11.16
CA SER A 8 3.44 -10.93 -11.44
C SER A 8 3.49 -11.28 -12.93
N CYS A 9 3.06 -10.39 -13.83
CA CYS A 9 2.96 -10.67 -15.26
C CYS A 9 3.69 -9.66 -16.16
N ALA A 10 4.37 -8.67 -15.57
CA ALA A 10 5.10 -7.61 -16.27
C ALA A 10 4.26 -6.74 -17.22
N MET A 11 2.93 -6.82 -17.13
CA MET A 11 2.05 -6.01 -17.99
C MET A 11 1.89 -4.62 -17.42
N GLU A 12 1.79 -3.62 -18.30
CA GLU A 12 1.40 -2.27 -17.93
C GLU A 12 -0.08 -2.22 -17.52
N VAL A 13 -0.34 -1.72 -16.32
CA VAL A 13 -1.68 -1.56 -15.76
C VAL A 13 -1.89 -0.16 -15.19
N ASP A 14 -3.14 0.22 -15.04
CA ASP A 14 -3.50 1.50 -14.41
C ASP A 14 -3.00 1.52 -12.95
N PRO A 15 -2.37 2.61 -12.48
CA PRO A 15 -1.87 2.69 -11.11
C PRO A 15 -2.97 2.57 -10.05
N LYS A 16 -4.20 2.95 -10.37
CA LYS A 16 -5.39 2.86 -9.49
C LYS A 16 -6.09 1.49 -9.56
N SER A 17 -5.62 0.58 -10.42
CA SER A 17 -6.16 -0.78 -10.43
C SER A 17 -5.76 -1.49 -9.14
N LYS A 18 -6.77 -2.00 -8.42
CA LYS A 18 -6.63 -2.81 -7.20
C LYS A 18 -6.23 -4.24 -7.50
N VAL A 19 -6.63 -4.73 -8.67
CA VAL A 19 -6.33 -6.07 -9.16
C VAL A 19 -5.87 -5.95 -10.61
N CYS A 20 -4.85 -6.71 -10.99
CA CYS A 20 -4.39 -6.78 -12.38
C CYS A 20 -5.47 -7.46 -13.24
N PRO A 21 -6.00 -6.79 -14.29
CA PRO A 21 -7.04 -7.37 -15.14
C PRO A 21 -6.53 -8.50 -16.04
N ILE A 22 -5.21 -8.69 -16.13
CA ILE A 22 -4.57 -9.69 -17.01
C ILE A 22 -4.38 -11.02 -16.27
N CYS A 23 -3.79 -10.97 -15.07
CA CYS A 23 -3.39 -12.17 -14.32
C CYS A 23 -4.12 -12.36 -12.98
N GLY A 24 -4.91 -11.38 -12.54
CA GLY A 24 -5.64 -11.45 -11.27
C GLY A 24 -4.81 -11.12 -10.03
N TYR A 25 -3.59 -10.61 -10.17
CA TYR A 25 -2.76 -10.21 -9.03
C TYR A 25 -3.38 -9.04 -8.23
N GLU A 26 -3.59 -9.23 -6.94
CA GLU A 26 -4.11 -8.18 -6.05
C GLU A 26 -2.98 -7.26 -5.57
N PHE A 27 -3.12 -5.96 -5.87
CA PHE A 27 -2.18 -4.96 -5.41
C PHE A 27 -2.47 -4.58 -3.95
N ALA A 28 -1.46 -4.66 -3.09
CA ALA A 28 -1.58 -4.23 -1.70
C ALA A 28 -1.84 -2.71 -1.64
N GLU A 29 -3.08 -2.33 -1.33
CA GLU A 29 -3.45 -0.96 -1.02
C GLU A 29 -3.60 -0.79 0.50
N TYR A 30 -2.68 -0.06 1.10
CA TYR A 30 -2.82 0.33 2.51
C TYR A 30 -3.88 1.43 2.61
N GLY A 31 -5.06 1.08 3.13
CA GLY A 31 -6.14 2.03 3.38
C GLY A 31 -5.68 3.17 4.31
N THR A 32 -6.31 4.33 4.15
CA THR A 32 -6.00 5.53 4.96
C THR A 32 -6.06 5.27 6.48
N GLY A 33 -6.94 4.37 6.93
CA GLY A 33 -7.04 3.95 8.33
C GLY A 33 -5.76 3.28 8.85
N LEU A 34 -5.13 2.39 8.07
CA LEU A 34 -3.89 1.71 8.44
C LEU A 34 -2.73 2.70 8.62
N LYS A 35 -2.70 3.79 7.83
CA LYS A 35 -1.72 4.87 8.00
C LYS A 35 -1.86 5.58 9.35
N TRP A 36 -3.09 5.91 9.75
CA TRP A 36 -3.34 6.54 11.06
C TRP A 36 -2.99 5.63 12.23
N VAL A 37 -3.31 4.33 12.11
CA VAL A 37 -2.92 3.33 13.12
C VAL A 37 -1.39 3.24 13.24
N ALA A 38 -0.67 3.22 12.12
CA ALA A 38 0.79 3.21 12.13
C ALA A 38 1.38 4.47 12.81
N ILE A 39 0.83 5.65 12.53
CA ILE A 39 1.26 6.91 13.18
C ILE A 39 1.01 6.85 14.69
N LEU A 40 -0.18 6.41 15.11
CA LEU A 40 -0.53 6.29 16.52
C LEU A 40 0.42 5.34 17.27
N LEU A 41 0.73 4.18 16.67
CA LEU A 41 1.68 3.22 17.23
C LEU A 41 3.09 3.81 17.38
N ILE A 42 3.58 4.53 16.36
CA ILE A 42 4.90 5.19 16.42
C ILE A 42 4.92 6.22 17.57
N VAL A 43 3.87 7.02 17.72
CA VAL A 43 3.77 8.02 18.80
C VAL A 43 3.75 7.35 20.18
N LEU A 44 2.98 6.27 20.37
CA LEU A 44 2.96 5.51 21.62
C LEU A 44 4.33 4.93 21.98
N ILE A 45 5.04 4.36 21.00
CA ILE A 45 6.38 3.82 21.20
C ILE A 45 7.34 4.92 21.62
N LEU A 46 7.32 6.08 20.96
CA LEU A 46 8.16 7.22 21.33
C LEU A 46 7.86 7.73 22.74
N LEU A 47 6.58 7.85 23.11
CA LEU A 47 6.19 8.22 24.48
C LEU A 47 6.69 7.21 25.51
N TYR A 48 6.59 5.92 25.23
CA TYR A 48 7.12 4.86 26.10
C TYR A 48 8.65 4.91 26.24
N PHE A 49 9.38 5.32 25.20
CA PHE A 49 10.84 5.45 25.29
C PHE A 49 11.29 6.72 26.02
N ILE A 50 10.44 7.76 26.05
CA ILE A 50 10.75 9.04 26.70
C ILE A 50 10.42 9.03 28.19
N PHE A 51 9.45 8.22 28.61
CA PHE A 51 8.88 8.20 29.96
C PHE A 51 9.18 6.89 30.68
#